data_AF-A0A5Q2VGU3-F1
#
_entry.id   AF-A0A5Q2VGU3-F1
#
_cell.length_a   1.000
_cell.length_b   1.000
_cell.length_c   1.000
_cell.angle_alpha   90.00
_cell.angle_beta   90.00
_cell.angle_gamma   90.00
#
_symmetry.space_group_name_H-M   'P 1'
#
loop_
_entity.id
_entity.type
_entity.pdbx_description
1 polymer ?
#
loop_
_entity_poly.entity_id
_entity_poly.type
_entity_poly.pdbx_seq_one_letter_code
_entity_poly.pdbx_strand_id
1 'polypeptide(L)'
;MMSKHSEQKALKSVLAEMDRQDAKWGADREHHPYVWSAILGEEVGEFSQAILHDDFGGTHADTARAEMVQVAAVALQIIEYYDRMGYPE
;
A
#
# COMPACT_ATOMS: atom_id res chain seq x y z
N MET A 1 10.82 -22.62 -8.67
CA MET A 1 9.39 -22.65 -9.02
C MET A 1 8.86 -21.24 -8.83
N MET A 2 8.18 -20.64 -9.81
CA MET A 2 7.57 -19.33 -9.60
C MET A 2 6.44 -19.45 -8.57
N SER A 3 6.33 -18.45 -7.68
CA SER A 3 5.29 -18.43 -6.66
C SER A 3 3.92 -18.32 -7.32
N LYS A 4 2.91 -19.03 -6.79
CA LYS A 4 1.51 -18.91 -7.25
C LYS A 4 0.97 -17.47 -7.12
N HIS A 5 1.59 -16.66 -6.25
CA HIS A 5 1.25 -15.26 -6.06
C HIS A 5 1.72 -14.37 -7.23
N SER A 6 2.80 -14.74 -7.92
CA SER A 6 3.40 -13.94 -8.99
C SER A 6 2.48 -13.76 -10.21
N GLU A 7 1.54 -14.67 -10.41
CA GLU A 7 0.60 -14.64 -11.54
C GLU A 7 -0.71 -13.91 -11.21
N GLN A 8 -0.94 -13.57 -9.93
CA GLN A 8 -2.20 -13.01 -9.48
C GLN A 8 -2.35 -11.54 -9.90
N LYS A 9 -3.60 -11.15 -10.23
CA LYS A 9 -3.96 -9.73 -10.46
C LYS A 9 -3.60 -8.85 -9.26
N ALA A 10 -3.63 -9.40 -8.05
CA ALA A 10 -3.28 -8.69 -6.82
C ALA A 10 -1.86 -8.11 -6.88
N LEU A 11 -0.85 -8.93 -7.18
CA LEU A 11 0.53 -8.46 -7.26
C LEU A 11 0.71 -7.38 -8.33
N LYS A 12 0.09 -7.57 -9.51
CA LYS A 12 0.11 -6.56 -10.58
C LYS A 12 -0.54 -5.24 -10.15
N SER A 13 -1.62 -5.29 -9.37
CA SER A 13 -2.25 -4.09 -8.82
C SER A 13 -1.34 -3.36 -7.84
N VAL A 14 -0.62 -4.09 -6.97
CA VAL A 14 0.32 -3.51 -6.01
C VAL A 14 1.47 -2.79 -6.73
N LEU A 15 2.10 -3.45 -7.70
CA LEU A 15 3.19 -2.84 -8.47
C LEU A 15 2.73 -1.59 -9.24
N ALA A 16 1.56 -1.65 -9.89
CA ALA A 16 1.01 -0.50 -10.59
C ALA A 16 0.66 0.67 -9.65
N GLU A 17 0.24 0.37 -8.42
CA GLU A 17 -0.02 1.39 -7.40
C GLU A 17 1.27 2.03 -6.90
N MET A 18 2.35 1.26 -6.71
CA MET A 18 3.67 1.82 -6.40
C MET A 18 4.13 2.77 -7.50
N ASP A 19 4.05 2.37 -8.77
CA ASP A 19 4.40 3.23 -9.92
C ASP A 19 3.58 4.54 -9.92
N ARG A 20 2.28 4.46 -9.59
CA ARG A 20 1.40 5.63 -9.48
C ARG A 20 1.83 6.56 -8.34
N GLN A 21 2.17 6.01 -7.17
CA GLN A 21 2.63 6.77 -6.02
C GLN A 21 3.98 7.44 -6.30
N ASP A 22 4.90 6.73 -6.95
CA ASP A 22 6.19 7.27 -7.38
C ASP A 22 6.02 8.43 -8.37
N ALA A 23 5.10 8.29 -9.34
CA ALA A 23 4.79 9.37 -10.27
C ALA A 23 4.17 10.60 -9.57
N LYS A 24 3.40 10.39 -8.49
CA LYS A 24 2.71 11.46 -7.77
C LYS A 24 3.60 12.16 -6.75
N TRP A 25 4.47 11.42 -6.06
CA TRP A 25 5.20 11.87 -4.87
C TRP A 25 6.71 11.75 -4.97
N GLY A 26 7.23 11.17 -6.06
CA GLY A 26 8.65 10.86 -6.27
C GLY A 26 9.02 9.46 -5.79
N ALA A 27 9.93 8.79 -6.50
CA ALA A 27 10.36 7.42 -6.19
C ALA A 27 11.37 7.35 -5.02
N ASP A 28 12.29 8.33 -4.94
CA ASP A 28 13.39 8.32 -3.97
C ASP A 28 12.98 8.94 -2.62
N ARG A 29 11.96 8.37 -1.97
CA ARG A 29 11.45 8.84 -0.68
C ARG A 29 12.28 8.29 0.49
N GLU A 30 12.92 9.20 1.22
CA GLU A 30 13.63 8.92 2.48
C GLU A 30 12.91 9.58 3.65
N HIS A 31 11.70 9.10 3.94
CA HIS A 31 10.93 9.61 5.07
C HIS A 31 11.43 9.04 6.40
N HIS A 32 11.36 9.85 7.45
CA HIS A 32 11.57 9.37 8.81
C HIS A 32 10.57 8.23 9.11
N PRO A 33 10.95 7.16 9.86
CA PRO A 33 10.06 6.02 10.12
C PRO A 33 8.68 6.37 10.69
N TYR A 34 8.59 7.45 11.49
CA TYR A 34 7.32 7.98 11.97
C TYR A 34 6.37 8.41 10.82
N VAL A 35 6.91 9.04 9.78
CA VAL A 35 6.14 9.48 8.61
C VAL A 35 5.70 8.28 7.80
N TRP A 36 6.57 7.28 7.59
CA TRP A 36 6.18 6.01 6.97
C TRP A 36 5.05 5.32 7.72
N SER A 37 5.14 5.25 9.05
CA SER A 37 4.09 4.70 9.91
C SER A 37 2.77 5.48 9.78
N ALA A 38 2.82 6.82 9.69
CA ALA A 38 1.64 7.65 9.49
C ALA A 38 0.99 7.40 8.12
N ILE A 39 1.78 7.34 7.04
CA ILE A 39 1.27 7.04 5.68
C ILE A 39 0.61 5.67 5.64
N LEU A 40 1.26 4.64 6.18
CA LEU A 40 0.66 3.30 6.24
C LEU A 40 -0.63 3.29 7.07
N GLY A 41 -0.64 4.02 8.19
CA GLY A 41 -1.82 4.17 9.05
C GLY A 41 -2.99 4.87 8.36
N GLU A 42 -2.72 5.85 7.49
CA GLU A 42 -3.72 6.53 6.67
C GLU A 42 -4.41 5.54 5.72
N GLU A 43 -3.63 4.77 4.95
CA GLU A 43 -4.18 3.76 4.02
C GLU A 43 -5.00 2.67 4.73
N VAL A 44 -4.55 2.23 5.92
CA VAL A 44 -5.30 1.27 6.76
C VAL A 44 -6.60 1.89 7.27
N GLY A 45 -6.59 3.18 7.60
CA GLY A 45 -7.76 3.96 7.97
C GLY A 45 -8.78 4.04 6.84
N GLU A 46 -8.33 4.35 5.62
CA GLU A 46 -9.19 4.40 4.42
C GLU A 46 -9.79 3.02 4.12
N PHE A 47 -9.01 1.95 4.22
CA PHE A 47 -9.54 0.58 4.10
C PHE A 47 -10.62 0.30 5.16
N SER A 48 -10.38 0.68 6.41
CA SER A 48 -11.35 0.46 7.49
C SER A 48 -12.63 1.28 7.26
N GLN A 49 -12.50 2.49 6.74
CA GLN A 49 -13.62 3.34 6.35
C GLN A 49 -14.42 2.73 5.20
N ALA A 50 -13.75 2.18 4.19
CA ALA A 50 -14.40 1.51 3.07
C ALA A 50 -15.25 0.32 3.53
N ILE A 51 -14.72 -0.53 4.41
CA ILE A 51 -15.49 -1.65 5.00
C ILE A 51 -16.71 -1.15 5.79
N LEU A 52 -16.55 -0.09 6.58
CA LEU A 52 -17.68 0.51 7.30
C LEU A 52 -18.73 1.05 6.32
N HIS A 53 -18.31 1.67 5.24
CA HIS A 53 -19.21 2.20 4.21
C HIS A 53 -19.88 1.08 3.39
N ASP A 54 -19.25 -0.08 3.21
CA ASP A 54 -19.87 -1.26 2.59
C ASP A 54 -21.07 -1.76 3.42
N ASP A 55 -20.93 -1.81 4.74
CA ASP A 55 -21.94 -2.36 5.65
C ASP A 55 -23.05 -1.34 6.02
N PHE A 56 -22.69 -0.07 6.17
CA PHE A 56 -23.58 0.98 6.70
C PHE A 56 -23.95 2.07 5.69
N GLY A 57 -23.42 1.96 4.47
CA GLY A 57 -23.56 2.98 3.43
C GLY A 57 -22.60 4.16 3.62
N GLY A 58 -22.09 4.68 2.51
CA GLY A 58 -21.22 5.86 2.51
C GLY A 58 -20.53 6.08 1.16
N THR A 59 -19.81 7.20 1.02
CA THR A 59 -19.18 7.59 -0.26
C THR A 59 -17.94 6.77 -0.64
N HIS A 60 -17.50 5.87 0.25
CA HIS A 60 -16.33 5.00 0.05
C HIS A 60 -16.72 3.51 -0.04
N ALA A 61 -18.00 3.20 -0.19
CA ALA A 61 -18.42 1.83 -0.45
C ALA A 61 -17.80 1.31 -1.76
N ASP A 62 -17.56 0.01 -1.83
CA ASP A 62 -16.91 -0.74 -2.90
C ASP A 62 -15.43 -0.37 -3.17
N THR A 63 -14.78 0.45 -2.34
CA THR A 63 -13.36 0.81 -2.52
C THR A 63 -12.39 -0.07 -1.71
N ALA A 64 -12.87 -0.94 -0.82
CA ALA A 64 -12.04 -1.70 0.12
C ALA A 64 -10.90 -2.50 -0.56
N ARG A 65 -11.15 -3.08 -1.74
CA ARG A 65 -10.09 -3.77 -2.51
C ARG A 65 -9.00 -2.80 -2.98
N ALA A 66 -9.37 -1.60 -3.43
CA ALA A 66 -8.42 -0.59 -3.87
C ALA A 66 -7.58 -0.10 -2.68
N GLU A 67 -8.20 0.19 -1.55
CA GLU A 67 -7.47 0.64 -0.35
C GLU A 67 -6.49 -0.43 0.15
N MET A 68 -6.89 -1.71 0.13
CA MET A 68 -5.97 -2.79 0.50
C MET A 68 -4.78 -2.93 -0.47
N VAL A 69 -4.94 -2.56 -1.74
CA VAL A 69 -3.81 -2.46 -2.68
C VAL A 69 -2.88 -1.32 -2.30
N GLN A 70 -3.42 -0.15 -1.90
CA GLN A 70 -2.61 0.98 -1.42
C GLN A 70 -1.84 0.62 -0.14
N VAL A 71 -2.49 -0.04 0.83
CA VAL A 71 -1.83 -0.58 2.04
C VAL A 71 -0.66 -1.49 1.68
N ALA A 72 -0.89 -2.47 0.80
CA ALA A 72 0.16 -3.40 0.39
C ALA A 72 1.31 -2.70 -0.36
N ALA A 73 0.99 -1.72 -1.21
CA ALA A 73 1.98 -0.92 -1.92
C ALA A 73 2.86 -0.13 -0.94
N VAL A 74 2.26 0.58 0.03
CA VAL A 74 3.01 1.34 1.03
C VAL A 74 3.83 0.41 1.92
N ALA A 75 3.26 -0.72 2.36
CA ALA A 75 3.99 -1.69 3.16
C ALA A 75 5.24 -2.23 2.45
N LEU A 76 5.14 -2.53 1.15
CA LEU A 76 6.29 -2.99 0.37
C LEU A 76 7.34 -1.90 0.20
N GLN A 77 6.94 -0.65 -0.07
CA GLN A 77 7.88 0.48 -0.16
C GLN A 77 8.59 0.77 1.19
N ILE A 78 7.92 0.52 2.32
CA ILE A 78 8.54 0.60 3.65
C ILE A 78 9.59 -0.50 3.84
N ILE A 79 9.31 -1.73 3.39
CA ILE A 79 10.30 -2.82 3.39
C ILE A 79 11.50 -2.41 2.53
N GLU A 80 11.27 -1.93 1.30
CA GLU A 80 12.35 -1.48 0.42
C GLU A 80 13.17 -0.33 1.04
N TYR A 81 12.54 0.57 1.81
CA TYR A 81 13.25 1.59 2.57
C TYR A 81 14.20 0.95 3.60
N TYR A 82 13.74 -0.01 4.39
CA TYR A 82 14.58 -0.70 5.37
C TYR A 82 15.70 -1.54 4.72
N ASP A 83 15.42 -2.16 3.58
CA ASP A 83 16.41 -2.88 2.78
C ASP A 83 17.53 -1.93 2.34
N ARG A 84 17.19 -0.74 1.83
CA ARG A 84 18.17 0.30 1.48
C ARG A 84 18.97 0.78 2.68
N MET A 85 18.39 0.78 3.88
CA MET A 85 19.07 1.14 5.13
C MET A 85 19.94 0.01 5.70
N GLY A 86 19.93 -1.18 5.10
CA GLY A 86 20.76 -2.32 5.51
C GLY A 86 20.25 -3.06 6.75
N TYR A 87 18.94 -3.03 7.00
CA TYR A 87 18.31 -3.86 8.03
C TYR A 87 18.30 -5.34 7.58
N PRO A 88 18.39 -6.30 8.53
CA PRO A 88 18.35 -7.72 8.20
C PRO A 88 16.96 -8.16 7.73
N GLU A 89 16.93 -9.17 6.85
CA GLU A 89 15.73 -9.94 6.48
C GLU A 89 15.18 -10.80 7.65
#